data_AF-A0A674MSA1-F1
#
_entry.id   AF-A0A674MSA1-F1
#
_cell.length_a   1.000
_cell.length_b   1.000
_cell.length_c   1.000
_cell.angle_alpha   90.00
_cell.angle_beta   90.00
_cell.angle_gamma   90.00
#
_symmetry.space_group_name_H-M   'P 1'
#
loop_
_entity.id
_entity.type
_entity.pdbx_description
1 polymer ?
#
loop_
_entity_poly.entity_id
_entity_poly.type
_entity_poly.pdbx_seq_one_letter_code
_entity_poly.pdbx_strand_id
1 'polypeptide(L)'
;MCSQLTHSPSNKVCFYTFKIPEFTSFICICYSMSNNTNVIHVQVSSVGDAQRVPVHLMPCEIEHNGPAQVSQYFHATTKDRKQEMTVSFRGRALRGQELCCPQGYTGVVLKETIKPGSDQEDRTVMVTSVFDKMTYWNLETLPNPDDRVVMAMDWTELSEAIHGPVED
;
A
#
# COMPACT_ATOMS: atom_id res chain seq x y z
N MET A 1 17.68 0.60 -15.74
CA MET A 1 18.16 1.84 -16.39
C MET A 1 17.32 2.96 -15.80
N CYS A 2 17.93 3.76 -14.93
CA CYS A 2 17.26 4.79 -14.14
C CYS A 2 17.24 6.09 -14.95
N SER A 3 16.06 6.68 -15.15
CA SER A 3 15.93 7.99 -15.77
C SER A 3 15.15 8.91 -14.85
N GLN A 4 15.81 10.03 -14.54
CA GLN A 4 15.48 11.16 -13.69
C GLN A 4 13.98 11.44 -13.45
N LEU A 5 13.62 11.55 -12.17
CA LEU A 5 12.36 12.13 -11.72
C LEU A 5 12.55 13.64 -11.52
N THR A 6 11.77 14.45 -12.23
CA THR A 6 11.70 15.90 -11.98
C THR A 6 11.06 16.17 -10.62
N HIS A 7 11.84 16.83 -9.77
CA HIS A 7 11.55 17.22 -8.40
C HIS A 7 10.37 18.22 -8.35
N SER A 8 9.32 17.94 -7.56
CA SER A 8 8.37 18.95 -7.09
C SER A 8 8.56 19.11 -5.57
N PRO A 9 8.70 20.33 -5.01
CA PRO A 9 9.35 20.53 -3.72
C PRO A 9 8.47 20.28 -2.49
N SER A 10 7.21 19.87 -2.63
CA SER A 10 6.25 20.00 -1.52
C SER A 10 5.46 18.77 -1.12
N ASN A 11 5.50 17.64 -1.84
CA ASN A 11 4.89 16.38 -1.38
C ASN A 11 5.50 15.17 -2.13
N LYS A 12 6.36 14.39 -1.48
CA LYS A 12 6.85 13.11 -2.02
C LYS A 12 5.75 12.06 -1.87
N VAL A 13 5.03 11.75 -2.96
CA VAL A 13 4.06 10.63 -2.97
C VAL A 13 4.77 9.41 -3.54
N CYS A 14 5.17 8.47 -2.69
CA CYS A 14 5.67 7.17 -3.14
C CYS A 14 4.53 6.14 -3.08
N PHE A 15 4.25 5.54 -4.23
CA PHE A 15 3.27 4.45 -4.34
C PHE A 15 3.99 3.11 -4.15
N TYR A 16 3.73 2.43 -3.05
CA TYR A 16 4.16 1.04 -2.86
C TYR A 16 3.01 0.11 -3.25
N THR A 17 3.17 -0.60 -4.37
CA THR A 17 2.30 -1.73 -4.71
C THR A 17 2.98 -3.00 -4.24
N PHE A 18 2.42 -3.66 -3.22
CA PHE A 18 2.94 -4.94 -2.75
C PHE A 18 2.60 -6.04 -3.76
N LYS A 19 3.63 -6.52 -4.45
CA LYS A 19 3.55 -7.66 -5.36
C LYS A 19 3.62 -8.96 -4.55
N ILE A 20 2.46 -9.58 -4.30
CA ILE A 20 2.39 -10.97 -3.83
C ILE A 20 2.70 -11.86 -5.05
N PRO A 21 3.58 -12.86 -4.93
CA PRO A 21 4.17 -13.55 -6.07
C PRO A 21 3.18 -14.54 -6.69
N GLU A 22 2.24 -14.04 -7.50
CA GLU A 22 1.54 -14.84 -8.54
C GLU A 22 0.83 -13.99 -9.61
N PHE A 23 0.74 -12.66 -9.47
CA PHE A 23 0.16 -11.79 -10.50
C PHE A 23 1.18 -10.81 -11.11
N THR A 24 1.37 -10.96 -12.42
CA THR A 24 1.95 -9.95 -13.32
C THR A 24 0.99 -8.78 -13.47
N SER A 25 1.28 -7.65 -12.81
CA SER A 25 1.25 -6.30 -13.40
C SER A 25 1.62 -5.24 -12.36
N PHE A 26 2.48 -4.32 -12.78
CA PHE A 26 3.04 -3.20 -12.02
C PHE A 26 2.33 -1.90 -12.41
N ILE A 27 2.17 -0.94 -11.49
CA ILE A 27 2.02 0.48 -11.85
C ILE A 27 2.90 1.33 -10.91
N CYS A 28 3.95 1.91 -11.50
CA CYS A 28 4.74 3.03 -10.98
C CYS A 28 4.87 4.04 -12.14
N ILE A 29 4.59 5.31 -11.83
CA ILE A 29 4.88 6.58 -12.53
C ILE A 29 4.82 6.53 -14.07
N CYS A 30 3.77 7.14 -14.63
CA CYS A 30 3.70 7.51 -16.04
C CYS A 30 4.73 8.62 -16.33
N TYR A 31 5.83 8.29 -17.01
CA TYR A 31 6.42 9.19 -18.01
C TYR A 31 6.46 8.44 -19.33
N SER A 32 5.81 9.00 -20.35
CA SER A 32 5.94 8.51 -21.72
C SER A 32 5.81 9.68 -22.68
N MET A 33 6.92 10.06 -23.32
CA MET A 33 6.87 10.65 -24.65
C MET A 33 6.45 9.56 -25.64
N SER A 34 5.14 9.41 -25.84
CA SER A 34 4.56 8.64 -26.94
C SER A 34 3.14 9.15 -27.17
N ASN A 35 2.80 9.44 -28.43
CA ASN A 35 1.59 10.15 -28.87
C ASN A 35 0.26 9.38 -28.67
N ASN A 36 0.15 8.46 -27.70
CA ASN A 36 -1.10 7.84 -27.24
C ASN A 36 -0.87 7.08 -25.92
N THR A 37 -0.81 7.79 -24.78
CA THR A 37 -0.83 7.14 -23.46
C THR A 37 -1.85 7.80 -22.55
N ASN A 38 -2.85 7.03 -22.13
CA ASN A 38 -3.79 7.49 -21.09
C ASN A 38 -3.04 7.74 -19.80
N VAL A 39 -3.32 8.88 -19.18
CA VAL A 39 -2.72 9.31 -17.93
C VAL A 39 -3.66 8.95 -16.78
N ILE A 40 -3.08 8.51 -15.66
CA ILE A 40 -3.81 8.37 -14.39
C ILE A 40 -3.55 9.62 -13.55
N HIS A 41 -4.57 10.47 -13.43
CA HIS A 41 -4.56 11.62 -12.54
C HIS A 41 -4.92 11.18 -11.11
N VAL A 42 -4.01 11.43 -10.18
CA VAL A 42 -4.24 11.19 -8.75
C VAL A 42 -4.67 12.51 -8.11
N GLN A 43 -5.88 12.56 -7.58
CA GLN A 43 -6.37 13.73 -6.86
C GLN A 43 -5.95 13.64 -5.38
N VAL A 44 -4.88 14.37 -5.04
CA VAL A 44 -4.20 14.32 -3.73
C VAL A 44 -4.73 15.38 -2.74
N SER A 45 -5.61 16.28 -3.19
CA SER A 45 -6.13 17.40 -2.37
C SER A 45 -6.83 16.96 -1.08
N SER A 46 -7.27 15.71 -1.00
CA SER A 46 -7.98 15.15 0.16
C SER A 46 -7.08 14.44 1.17
N VAL A 47 -5.76 14.29 0.95
CA VAL A 47 -4.90 13.48 1.86
C VAL A 47 -4.91 14.00 3.30
N GLY A 48 -4.87 15.32 3.51
CA GLY A 48 -4.85 15.92 4.84
C GLY A 48 -6.15 15.72 5.62
N ASP A 49 -7.29 15.71 4.91
CA ASP A 49 -8.64 15.59 5.48
C ASP A 49 -9.18 14.14 5.44
N ALA A 50 -8.45 13.23 4.78
CA ALA A 50 -8.89 11.85 4.60
C ALA A 50 -8.93 11.10 5.94
N GLN A 51 -9.96 10.25 6.08
CA GLN A 51 -10.12 9.41 7.25
C GLN A 51 -8.97 8.39 7.36
N ARG A 52 -8.42 8.24 8.57
CA ARG A 52 -7.50 7.15 8.89
C ARG A 52 -8.27 5.84 9.09
N VAL A 53 -7.88 4.80 8.38
CA VAL A 53 -8.56 3.50 8.42
C VAL A 53 -7.62 2.37 8.82
N PRO A 54 -8.10 1.36 9.57
CA PRO A 54 -7.33 0.14 9.81
C PRO A 54 -7.20 -0.67 8.52
N VAL A 55 -5.99 -1.18 8.26
CA VAL A 55 -5.67 -2.01 7.09
C VAL A 55 -5.08 -3.34 7.54
N HIS A 56 -5.54 -4.42 6.92
CA HIS A 56 -5.07 -5.78 7.20
C HIS A 56 -4.55 -6.43 5.91
N LEU A 57 -3.30 -6.90 5.94
CA LEU A 57 -2.74 -7.73 4.88
C LEU A 57 -2.90 -9.20 5.26
N MET A 58 -3.75 -9.91 4.52
CA MET A 58 -4.10 -11.31 4.80
C MET A 58 -3.14 -12.28 4.09
N PRO A 59 -2.84 -13.47 4.67
CA PRO A 59 -2.01 -14.49 4.04
C PRO A 59 -2.83 -15.38 3.08
N CYS A 60 -3.85 -14.81 2.46
CA CYS A 60 -4.75 -15.51 1.56
C CYS A 60 -5.44 -14.52 0.61
N GLU A 61 -5.84 -15.02 -0.56
CA GLU A 61 -6.67 -14.28 -1.50
C GLU A 61 -8.15 -14.37 -1.11
N ILE A 62 -8.85 -13.25 -1.24
CA ILE A 62 -10.30 -13.16 -1.03
C ILE A 62 -10.89 -12.68 -2.35
N GLU A 63 -11.57 -13.55 -3.08
CA GLU A 63 -12.17 -13.24 -4.38
C GLU A 63 -13.26 -12.16 -4.29
N HIS A 64 -13.91 -12.05 -3.13
CA HIS A 64 -14.94 -11.04 -2.92
C HIS A 64 -14.33 -9.64 -2.74
N ASN A 65 -14.63 -8.73 -3.66
CA ASN A 65 -14.30 -7.32 -3.57
C ASN A 65 -15.56 -6.48 -3.27
N GLY A 66 -15.75 -6.11 -2.01
CA GLY A 66 -16.92 -5.36 -1.56
C GLY A 66 -16.94 -5.12 -0.05
N PRO A 67 -18.00 -4.50 0.48
CA PRO A 67 -18.16 -4.29 1.92
C PRO A 67 -18.17 -5.61 2.69
N ALA A 68 -17.45 -5.65 3.81
CA ALA A 68 -17.42 -6.79 4.72
C ALA A 68 -17.57 -6.31 6.18
N GLN A 69 -18.19 -7.14 7.01
CA GLN A 69 -18.40 -6.85 8.44
C GLN A 69 -17.13 -7.14 9.26
N VAL A 70 -16.02 -6.50 8.89
CA VAL A 70 -14.68 -6.76 9.48
C VAL A 70 -14.68 -6.47 10.98
N SER A 71 -15.28 -5.36 11.41
CA SER A 71 -15.40 -5.05 12.84
C SER A 71 -16.10 -6.18 13.59
N GLN A 72 -17.21 -6.70 13.09
CA GLN A 72 -17.96 -7.74 13.79
C GLN A 72 -17.24 -9.09 13.87
N TYR A 73 -16.55 -9.51 12.80
CA TYR A 73 -16.03 -10.88 12.70
C TYR A 73 -14.51 -11.00 12.83
N PHE A 74 -13.77 -9.90 12.73
CA PHE A 74 -12.32 -9.89 12.66
C PHE A 74 -11.72 -8.98 13.74
N HIS A 75 -12.12 -9.20 14.99
CA HIS A 75 -11.46 -8.58 16.13
C HIS A 75 -10.21 -9.36 16.50
N ALA A 76 -9.04 -8.72 16.36
CA ALA A 76 -7.80 -9.25 16.89
C ALA A 76 -7.84 -9.28 18.43
N THR A 77 -7.37 -10.37 19.01
CA THR A 77 -7.06 -10.42 20.46
C THR A 77 -5.58 -10.17 20.64
N THR A 78 -5.23 -9.04 21.27
CA THR A 78 -3.85 -8.72 21.64
C THR A 78 -3.48 -9.51 22.88
N LYS A 79 -2.34 -10.20 22.86
CA LYS A 79 -1.77 -10.81 24.08
C LYS A 79 -0.71 -9.86 24.66
N ASP A 80 -0.80 -9.61 25.96
CA ASP A 80 0.04 -8.65 26.72
C ASP A 80 1.56 -8.90 26.71
N ARG A 81 2.02 -9.96 26.04
CA ARG A 81 3.45 -10.24 25.87
C ARG A 81 3.81 -10.02 24.41
N LYS A 82 4.47 -8.89 24.13
CA LYS A 82 5.17 -8.54 22.86
C LYS A 82 4.35 -7.98 21.68
N GLN A 83 3.16 -7.41 21.88
CA GLN A 83 2.32 -6.88 20.78
C GLN A 83 1.95 -7.94 19.71
N GLU A 84 1.99 -9.23 20.08
CA GLU A 84 1.57 -10.31 19.20
C GLU A 84 0.04 -10.34 19.11
N MET A 85 -0.48 -10.16 17.88
CA MET A 85 -1.91 -10.23 17.61
C MET A 85 -2.30 -11.63 17.17
N THR A 86 -3.47 -12.13 17.60
CA THR A 86 -3.98 -13.42 17.12
C THR A 86 -5.47 -13.31 16.82
N VAL A 87 -5.88 -13.88 15.69
CA VAL A 87 -7.28 -13.94 15.22
C VAL A 87 -7.52 -15.26 14.50
N SER A 88 -8.78 -15.65 14.34
CA SER A 88 -9.16 -16.79 13.49
C SER A 88 -9.86 -16.28 12.24
N PHE A 89 -9.45 -16.78 11.07
CA PHE A 89 -10.13 -16.50 9.81
C PHE A 89 -10.48 -17.81 9.12
N ARG A 90 -11.77 -18.04 8.86
CA ARG A 90 -12.29 -19.30 8.29
C ARG A 90 -11.80 -20.56 9.03
N GLY A 91 -11.72 -20.47 10.37
CA GLY A 91 -11.29 -21.58 11.23
C GLY A 91 -9.77 -21.77 11.31
N ARG A 92 -8.97 -20.91 10.68
CA ARG A 92 -7.50 -20.98 10.70
C ARG A 92 -6.93 -19.89 11.59
N ALA A 93 -5.94 -20.24 12.41
CA ALA A 93 -5.27 -19.30 13.29
C ALA A 93 -4.30 -18.40 12.49
N LEU A 94 -4.46 -17.09 12.64
CA LEU A 94 -3.56 -16.10 12.09
C LEU A 94 -2.80 -15.42 13.21
N ARG A 95 -1.52 -15.13 12.97
CA ARG A 95 -0.65 -14.38 13.86
C ARG A 95 -0.29 -13.07 13.18
N GLY A 96 -0.46 -11.97 13.90
CA GLY A 96 -0.36 -10.63 13.34
C GLY A 96 0.71 -9.80 14.03
N GLN A 97 1.30 -8.90 13.24
CA GLN A 97 2.21 -7.86 13.68
C GLN A 97 1.80 -6.54 13.02
N GLU A 98 1.95 -5.44 13.76
CA GLU A 98 1.80 -4.10 13.19
C GLU A 98 3.05 -3.69 12.42
N LEU A 99 2.86 -3.29 11.16
CA LEU A 99 3.88 -2.69 10.32
C LEU A 99 3.57 -1.21 10.15
N CYS A 100 4.41 -0.36 10.72
CA CYS A 100 4.33 1.09 10.54
C CYS A 100 4.78 1.47 9.13
N CYS A 101 4.15 2.48 8.54
CA CYS A 101 4.69 3.11 7.35
C CYS A 101 6.09 3.68 7.65
N PRO A 102 7.02 3.67 6.67
CA PRO A 102 8.37 4.18 6.91
C PRO A 102 8.35 5.69 7.21
N GLN A 103 9.39 6.19 7.87
CA GLN A 103 9.42 7.57 8.32
C GLN A 103 9.24 8.56 7.15
N GLY A 104 8.32 9.52 7.30
CA GLY A 104 8.01 10.49 6.25
C GLY A 104 7.02 9.98 5.20
N TYR A 105 6.52 8.75 5.33
CA TYR A 105 5.53 8.16 4.44
C TYR A 105 4.19 7.95 5.13
N THR A 106 3.11 7.97 4.35
CA THR A 106 1.78 7.54 4.76
C THR A 106 1.18 6.67 3.66
N GLY A 107 0.36 5.69 4.05
CA GLY A 107 -0.40 4.86 3.13
C GLY A 107 -1.63 5.61 2.64
N VAL A 108 -1.93 5.48 1.34
CA VAL A 108 -3.13 6.05 0.71
C VAL A 108 -4.00 4.94 0.13
N VAL A 109 -5.32 5.03 0.36
CA VAL A 109 -6.31 4.18 -0.30
C VAL A 109 -6.91 4.99 -1.44
N LEU A 110 -6.74 4.49 -2.66
CA LEU A 110 -7.22 5.13 -3.89
C LEU A 110 -8.48 4.44 -4.38
N LYS A 111 -9.43 5.23 -4.86
CA LYS A 111 -10.61 4.74 -5.56
C LYS A 111 -10.81 5.49 -6.85
N GLU A 112 -11.03 4.75 -7.92
CA GLU A 112 -11.52 5.30 -9.18
C GLU A 112 -13.03 5.57 -9.04
N THR A 113 -13.40 6.84 -9.16
CA THR A 113 -14.79 7.29 -9.00
C THR A 113 -15.52 7.47 -10.32
N ILE A 114 -14.78 7.69 -11.40
CA ILE A 114 -15.33 7.80 -12.76
C ILE A 114 -14.74 6.63 -13.54
N LYS A 115 -15.60 5.69 -13.96
CA LYS A 115 -15.17 4.62 -14.87
C LYS A 115 -14.95 5.25 -16.24
N PRO A 116 -13.77 5.09 -16.85
CA PRO A 116 -13.55 5.57 -18.21
C PRO A 116 -14.51 4.84 -19.16
N GLY A 117 -15.05 5.56 -20.14
CA GLY A 117 -15.94 5.01 -21.16
C GLY A 117 -15.21 4.09 -22.15
N SER A 118 -13.89 4.19 -22.21
CA SER A 118 -13.02 3.37 -23.04
C SER A 118 -11.60 3.30 -22.46
N ASP A 119 -10.81 2.33 -22.91
CA ASP A 119 -9.38 2.21 -22.57
C ASP A 119 -8.50 3.30 -23.22
N GLN A 120 -9.10 4.35 -23.82
CA GLN A 120 -8.42 5.50 -24.44
C GLN A 120 -8.68 6.81 -23.68
N GLU A 121 -9.37 6.75 -22.54
CA GLU A 121 -9.63 7.91 -21.70
C GLU A 121 -8.66 7.98 -20.52
N ASP A 122 -8.28 9.22 -20.18
CA ASP A 122 -7.57 9.51 -18.95
C ASP A 122 -8.40 9.10 -17.73
N ARG A 123 -7.73 8.53 -16.74
CA ARG A 123 -8.36 7.99 -15.53
C ARG A 123 -8.12 8.94 -14.38
N THR A 124 -9.14 9.15 -13.55
CA THR A 124 -8.98 9.92 -12.32
C THR A 124 -9.23 9.03 -11.12
N VAL A 125 -8.23 8.95 -10.24
CA VAL A 125 -8.33 8.24 -8.96
C VAL A 125 -8.22 9.23 -7.82
N MET A 126 -9.06 9.04 -6.80
CA MET A 126 -9.12 9.93 -5.64
C MET A 126 -8.66 9.21 -4.38
N VAL A 127 -8.03 9.95 -3.47
CA VAL A 127 -7.74 9.44 -2.12
C VAL A 127 -9.03 9.40 -1.32
N THR A 128 -9.41 8.22 -0.87
CA THR A 128 -10.62 7.99 -0.05
C THR A 128 -10.29 7.87 1.42
N SER A 129 -9.12 7.31 1.75
CA SER A 129 -8.67 7.11 3.12
C SER A 129 -7.15 7.04 3.17
N VAL A 130 -6.60 7.18 4.37
CA VAL A 130 -5.16 7.07 4.64
C VAL A 130 -4.90 6.08 5.77
N PHE A 131 -3.66 5.61 5.90
CA PHE A 131 -3.24 4.79 7.03
C PHE A 131 -1.77 5.00 7.32
N ASP A 132 -1.40 5.06 8.60
CA ASP A 132 0.00 5.22 9.02
C ASP A 132 0.66 3.87 9.38
N LYS A 133 -0.15 2.81 9.41
CA LYS A 133 0.24 1.45 9.76
C LYS A 133 -0.76 0.45 9.21
N MET A 134 -0.31 -0.79 9.01
CA MET A 134 -1.15 -1.93 8.66
C MET A 134 -0.83 -3.12 9.55
N THR A 135 -1.80 -4.01 9.76
CA THR A 135 -1.53 -5.31 10.40
C THR A 135 -1.21 -6.33 9.32
N TYR A 136 0.00 -6.87 9.37
CA TYR A 136 0.38 -8.02 8.55
C TYR A 136 0.05 -9.31 9.29
N TRP A 137 -0.65 -10.23 8.63
CA TRP A 137 -1.03 -11.52 9.17
C TRP A 137 -0.30 -12.64 8.46
N ASN A 138 0.27 -13.55 9.24
CA ASN A 138 0.84 -14.80 8.77
C ASN A 138 0.01 -15.99 9.29
N LEU A 139 0.07 -17.11 8.59
CA LEU A 139 -0.66 -18.32 8.93
C LEU A 139 0.13 -19.12 9.97
N GLU A 140 -0.44 -19.29 11.16
CA GLU A 140 0.06 -20.10 12.29
C GLU A 140 1.44 -19.74 12.87
N THR A 141 2.30 -19.10 12.09
CA THR A 141 3.65 -18.65 12.43
C THR A 141 3.66 -17.16 12.72
N LEU A 142 4.54 -16.71 13.62
CA LEU A 142 4.70 -15.29 13.87
C LEU A 142 5.31 -14.61 12.63
N PRO A 143 4.87 -13.40 12.28
CA PRO A 143 5.61 -12.56 11.35
C PRO A 143 7.08 -12.45 11.77
N ASN A 144 7.97 -12.49 10.79
CA ASN A 144 9.41 -12.46 11.00
C ASN A 144 10.08 -11.40 10.11
N PRO A 145 11.29 -10.94 10.45
CA PRO A 145 12.00 -9.92 9.67
C PRO A 145 12.32 -10.33 8.22
N ASP A 146 12.43 -11.62 7.93
CA ASP A 146 12.72 -12.15 6.59
C ASP A 146 11.45 -12.26 5.71
N ASP A 147 10.27 -11.95 6.25
CA ASP A 147 9.04 -11.90 5.49
C ASP A 147 9.14 -10.79 4.44
N ARG A 148 8.85 -11.12 3.17
CA ARG A 148 9.06 -10.21 2.03
C ARG A 148 8.38 -8.85 2.19
N VAL A 149 7.21 -8.82 2.85
CA VAL A 149 6.50 -7.56 3.12
C VAL A 149 7.27 -6.68 4.09
N VAL A 150 7.90 -7.27 5.11
CA VAL A 150 8.70 -6.55 6.12
C VAL A 150 9.92 -5.97 5.45
N MET A 151 10.68 -6.81 4.71
CA MET A 151 11.84 -6.36 3.94
C MET A 151 11.49 -5.28 2.90
N ALA A 152 10.29 -5.33 2.32
CA ALA A 152 9.85 -4.33 1.34
C ALA A 152 9.58 -2.95 1.96
N MET A 153 9.31 -2.86 3.27
CA MET A 153 9.17 -1.56 3.96
C MET A 153 10.49 -0.80 3.98
N ASP A 154 11.61 -1.52 4.11
CA ASP A 154 12.97 -0.94 4.16
C ASP A 154 13.45 -0.42 2.80
N TRP A 155 12.76 -0.78 1.70
CA TRP A 155 13.10 -0.29 0.36
C TRP A 155 12.99 1.24 0.23
N THR A 156 12.15 1.88 1.05
CA THR A 156 12.02 3.35 1.10
C THR A 156 13.35 4.05 1.34
N GLU A 157 14.04 3.67 2.41
CA GLU A 157 15.33 4.25 2.83
C GLU A 157 16.41 3.99 1.78
N LEU A 158 16.49 2.76 1.28
CA LEU A 158 17.46 2.40 0.24
C LEU A 158 17.21 3.18 -1.06
N SER A 159 15.95 3.34 -1.45
CA SER A 159 15.59 4.10 -2.64
C SER A 159 15.97 5.58 -2.52
N GLU A 160 15.84 6.19 -1.34
CA GLU A 160 16.26 7.57 -1.11
C GLU A 160 17.78 7.73 -1.24
N ALA A 161 18.57 6.78 -0.72
CA ALA A 161 20.02 6.80 -0.84
C ALA A 161 20.49 6.64 -2.31
N ILE A 162 19.82 5.78 -3.10
CA ILE A 162 20.20 5.53 -4.52
C ILE A 162 19.82 6.71 -5.42
N HIS A 163 18.65 7.32 -5.20
CA HIS A 163 18.11 8.36 -6.06
C HIS A 163 18.31 9.78 -5.51
N GLY A 164 19.05 9.91 -4.41
CA GLY A 164 19.43 11.19 -3.85
C GLY A 164 20.28 12.01 -4.84
N PRO A 165 20.23 13.35 -4.74
CA PRO A 165 21.11 14.20 -5.53
C PRO A 165 22.58 13.89 -5.22
N VAL A 166 23.44 13.96 -6.24
CA VAL A 166 24.90 13.84 -6.05
C VAL A 166 25.42 15.21 -5.60
N GLU A 167 26.13 15.24 -4.46
CA GLU A 167 26.85 16.44 -4.01
C GLU A 167 28.07 16.67 -4.91
N ASP A 168 28.25 17.92 -5.38
CA ASP A 168 29.38 18.35 -6.23
C ASP A 168 30.70 18.49 -5.46
#